data_AF-A0A2R6Y4T6-F1
#
_entry.id   AF-A0A2R6Y4T6-F1
#
_cell.length_a   1.000
_cell.length_b   1.000
_cell.length_c   1.000
_cell.angle_alpha   90.00
_cell.angle_beta   90.00
_cell.angle_gamma   90.00
#
_symmetry.space_group_name_H-M   'P 1'
#
loop_
_entity.id
_entity.type
_entity.pdbx_description
1 polymer ?
#
loop_
_entity_poly.entity_id
_entity_poly.type
_entity_poly.pdbx_seq_one_letter_code
_entity_poly.pdbx_strand_id
1 'polypeptide(L)'
;MTMHYRDMDKEQLEDTLDHLTREIDALSRAKGTAAVQSELAILRKKWYVVRSYLIGPETITIGATYRVDGEEGLFSVSRIEGIMAWGRWLGQDTADPGQEVAFPIGQLLSPRATRSPRS
;
A
#
# COMPACT_ATOMS: atom_id res chain seq x y z
N MET A 1 -18.45 13.56 8.00
CA MET A 1 -17.33 14.52 8.07
C MET A 1 -16.15 13.87 7.36
N THR A 2 -15.77 14.32 6.16
CA THR A 2 -14.60 13.76 5.46
C THR A 2 -13.35 14.41 6.04
N MET A 3 -12.83 13.87 7.14
CA MET A 3 -11.53 14.30 7.67
C MET A 3 -10.45 13.94 6.64
N HIS A 4 -9.69 14.93 6.21
CA HIS A 4 -8.53 14.70 5.36
C HIS A 4 -7.38 14.20 6.25
N TYR A 5 -6.90 12.99 6.01
CA TYR A 5 -5.74 12.41 6.71
C TYR A 5 -4.49 13.32 6.65
N ARG A 6 -4.44 14.26 5.70
CA ARG A 6 -3.34 15.23 5.54
C ARG A 6 -3.26 16.27 6.66
N ASP A 7 -4.39 16.56 7.31
CA ASP A 7 -4.49 17.56 8.36
C ASP A 7 -4.34 16.95 9.76
N MET A 8 -4.21 15.62 9.84
CA MET A 8 -4.00 14.90 11.11
C MET A 8 -2.53 14.96 11.51
N ASP A 9 -2.29 15.21 12.79
CA ASP A 9 -0.97 15.08 13.40
C ASP A 9 -0.58 13.59 13.56
N LYS A 10 0.71 13.34 13.82
CA LYS A 10 1.26 11.99 13.87
C LYS A 10 0.52 11.09 14.86
N GLU A 11 0.19 11.61 16.04
CA GLU A 11 -0.52 10.88 17.08
C GLU A 11 -1.92 10.48 16.62
N GLN A 12 -2.67 11.41 16.00
CA GLN A 12 -3.97 11.10 15.39
C GLN A 12 -3.89 10.06 14.28
N LEU A 13 -2.83 10.09 13.46
CA LEU A 13 -2.61 9.08 12.42
C LEU A 13 -2.31 7.70 13.01
N GLU A 14 -1.52 7.63 14.10
CA GLU A 14 -1.24 6.40 14.83
C GLU A 14 -2.52 5.83 15.47
N ASP A 15 -3.31 6.66 16.16
CA ASP A 15 -4.62 6.26 16.72
C ASP A 15 -5.59 5.79 15.64
N THR A 16 -5.60 6.46 14.48
CA THR A 16 -6.43 6.06 13.34
C THR A 16 -6.00 4.71 12.78
N LEU A 17 -4.70 4.43 12.70
CA LEU A 17 -4.21 3.11 12.29
C LEU A 17 -4.61 2.02 13.28
N ASP A 18 -4.49 2.29 14.57
CA ASP A 18 -4.88 1.35 15.62
C ASP A 18 -6.37 1.03 15.55
N HIS A 19 -7.20 2.06 15.36
CA HIS A 19 -8.63 1.89 15.15
C HIS A 19 -8.94 1.01 13.93
N LEU A 20 -8.38 1.36 12.77
CA LEU A 20 -8.57 0.61 11.53
C LEU A 20 -8.07 -0.84 11.64
N THR A 21 -6.96 -1.07 12.35
CA THR A 21 -6.41 -2.41 12.58
C THR A 21 -7.38 -3.27 13.37
N ARG A 22 -8.00 -2.71 14.43
CA ARG A 22 -9.00 -3.41 15.25
C ARG A 22 -10.26 -3.71 14.45
N GLU A 23 -10.74 -2.77 13.63
CA GLU A 23 -11.88 -3.00 12.76
C GLU A 23 -11.59 -4.11 11.73
N ILE A 24 -10.43 -4.08 11.07
CA ILE A 24 -10.01 -5.11 10.12
C ILE A 24 -9.94 -6.48 10.79
N ASP A 25 -9.34 -6.60 11.97
CA ASP A 25 -9.25 -7.86 12.71
C ASP A 25 -10.64 -8.38 13.12
N ALA A 26 -11.52 -7.50 13.61
CA ALA A 26 -12.89 -7.86 13.95
C ALA A 26 -13.68 -8.35 12.74
N LEU A 27 -13.60 -7.64 11.61
CA LEU A 27 -14.29 -8.01 10.37
C LEU A 27 -13.69 -9.27 9.73
N SER A 28 -12.37 -9.46 9.82
CA SER A 28 -11.69 -10.64 9.29
C SER A 28 -12.03 -11.93 10.05
N ARG A 29 -12.48 -11.82 11.30
CA ARG A 29 -12.96 -12.95 12.11
C ARG A 29 -14.43 -13.29 11.84
N ALA A 30 -15.20 -12.37 11.24
CA ALA A 30 -16.58 -12.63 10.87
C ALA A 30 -16.64 -13.65 9.71
N LYS A 31 -17.74 -14.42 9.62
CA LYS A 31 -17.93 -15.37 8.50
C LYS A 31 -17.83 -14.63 7.17
N GLY A 32 -16.83 -14.97 6.37
CA GLY A 32 -16.49 -14.28 5.12
C GLY A 32 -17.57 -14.44 4.05
N THR A 33 -18.48 -13.48 3.97
CA THR A 33 -19.33 -13.27 2.80
C THR A 33 -18.66 -12.30 1.82
N ALA A 34 -19.11 -12.25 0.57
CA ALA A 34 -18.60 -11.29 -0.42
C ALA A 34 -18.73 -9.83 0.05
N ALA A 35 -19.78 -9.51 0.82
CA ALA A 35 -19.98 -8.20 1.42
C ALA A 35 -18.87 -7.87 2.44
N VAL A 36 -18.57 -8.80 3.33
CA VAL A 36 -17.48 -8.66 4.33
C VAL A 36 -16.13 -8.48 3.63
N GLN A 37 -15.85 -9.23 2.56
CA GLN A 37 -14.60 -9.08 1.80
C GLN A 37 -14.47 -7.70 1.14
N SER A 38 -15.58 -7.19 0.61
CA SER A 38 -15.62 -5.86 -0.01
C SER A 38 -15.35 -4.76 1.03
N GLU A 39 -15.93 -4.88 2.22
CA GLU A 39 -15.73 -3.94 3.32
C GLU A 39 -14.31 -4.01 3.90
N LEU A 40 -13.76 -5.22 4.07
CA LEU A 40 -12.35 -5.43 4.42
C LEU A 40 -11.40 -4.76 3.43
N ALA A 41 -11.65 -4.89 2.13
CA ALA A 41 -10.83 -4.24 1.11
C ALA A 41 -10.85 -2.71 1.24
N ILE A 42 -12.01 -2.13 1.55
CA ILE A 42 -12.15 -0.69 1.79
C ILE A 42 -11.37 -0.27 3.04
N LEU A 43 -11.51 -1.00 4.15
CA LEU A 43 -10.80 -0.71 5.40
C LEU A 43 -9.28 -0.82 5.25
N ARG A 44 -8.79 -1.89 4.60
CA ARG A 44 -7.37 -2.06 4.30
C ARG A 44 -6.83 -0.93 3.43
N LYS A 45 -7.58 -0.50 2.42
CA LYS A 45 -7.18 0.64 1.58
C LYS A 45 -7.01 1.93 2.40
N LYS A 46 -7.93 2.21 3.33
CA LYS A 46 -7.78 3.33 4.28
C LYS A 46 -6.54 3.16 5.16
N TRP A 47 -6.33 1.96 5.68
CA TRP A 47 -5.17 1.64 6.52
C TRP A 47 -3.85 1.89 5.80
N TYR A 48 -3.70 1.44 4.54
CA TYR A 48 -2.49 1.71 3.77
C TYR A 48 -2.27 3.21 3.51
N VAL A 49 -3.34 3.98 3.27
CA VAL A 49 -3.24 5.43 3.08
C VAL A 49 -2.71 6.11 4.34
N VAL A 50 -3.30 5.82 5.50
CA VAL A 50 -2.86 6.39 6.79
C VAL A 50 -1.42 5.97 7.10
N ARG A 51 -1.09 4.69 6.88
CA ARG A 51 0.28 4.17 7.03
C ARG A 51 1.27 4.88 6.13
N SER A 52 0.86 5.22 4.90
CA SER A 52 1.71 5.95 3.95
C SER A 52 2.09 7.35 4.47
N TYR A 53 1.19 8.02 5.19
CA TYR A 53 1.49 9.30 5.83
C TYR A 53 2.48 9.17 6.98
N LEU A 54 2.48 8.05 7.72
CA LEU A 54 3.41 7.81 8.82
C LEU A 54 4.81 7.41 8.36
N ILE A 55 4.92 6.52 7.38
CA ILE A 55 6.23 6.02 6.91
C ILE A 55 6.90 7.00 5.94
N GLY A 56 6.11 7.75 5.17
CA GLY A 56 6.61 8.70 4.19
C GLY A 56 7.30 8.06 2.97
N PRO A 57 7.57 8.87 1.94
CA PRO A 57 8.15 8.42 0.68
C PRO A 57 9.64 8.04 0.76
N GLU A 58 10.35 8.48 1.81
CA GLU A 58 11.75 8.16 2.07
C GLU A 58 12.03 6.66 2.24
N THR A 59 11.01 5.87 2.56
CA THR A 59 11.10 4.42 2.71
C THR A 59 11.11 3.67 1.36
N ILE A 60 10.81 4.35 0.26
CA ILE A 60 10.70 3.76 -1.08
C ILE A 60 11.81 4.27 -1.99
N THR A 61 12.47 3.33 -2.66
CA THR A 61 13.52 3.57 -3.63
C THR A 61 12.94 3.46 -5.04
N ILE A 62 13.02 4.54 -5.80
CA ILE A 62 12.64 4.56 -7.22
C ILE A 62 13.58 3.62 -7.99
N GLY A 63 13.02 2.82 -8.89
CA GLY A 63 13.72 1.78 -9.64
C GLY A 63 13.88 0.46 -8.88
N ALA A 64 13.52 0.39 -7.60
CA ALA A 64 13.48 -0.86 -6.87
C ALA A 64 12.14 -1.59 -7.04
N THR A 65 12.19 -2.89 -6.77
CA THR A 65 11.03 -3.78 -6.90
C THR A 65 10.49 -4.15 -5.53
N TYR A 66 9.18 -4.00 -5.38
CA TYR A 66 8.44 -4.24 -4.15
C TYR A 66 7.40 -5.34 -4.36
N ARG A 67 7.00 -5.99 -3.28
CA ARG A 67 5.76 -6.78 -3.27
C ARG A 67 4.62 -5.88 -2.84
N VAL A 68 3.43 -6.08 -3.39
CA VAL A 68 2.24 -5.33 -2.98
C VAL A 68 1.41 -6.25 -2.09
N ASP A 69 1.03 -5.77 -0.92
CA ASP A 69 0.21 -6.56 0.00
C ASP A 69 -1.18 -6.83 -0.62
N GLY A 70 -1.55 -8.11 -0.71
CA GLY A 70 -2.79 -8.59 -1.31
C GLY A 70 -2.74 -8.95 -2.79
N GLU A 71 -1.61 -8.72 -3.48
CA GLU A 71 -1.47 -8.98 -4.92
C GLU A 71 -0.36 -10.01 -5.20
N GLU A 72 -0.57 -10.82 -6.24
CA GLU A 72 0.41 -11.80 -6.68
C GLU A 72 1.32 -11.20 -7.75
N GLY A 73 2.45 -10.63 -7.32
CA GLY A 73 3.40 -10.06 -8.28
C GLY A 73 4.52 -9.25 -7.66
N LEU A 74 5.43 -8.82 -8.53
CA LEU A 74 6.47 -7.86 -8.23
C LEU A 74 6.15 -6.54 -8.90
N PHE A 75 6.16 -5.45 -8.15
CA PHE A 75 5.85 -4.11 -8.62
C PHE A 75 7.13 -3.26 -8.67
N SER A 76 7.45 -2.73 -9.84
CA SER A 76 8.60 -1.84 -10.03
C SER A 76 8.17 -0.40 -9.92
N VAL A 77 8.71 0.31 -8.92
CA VAL A 77 8.40 1.73 -8.71
C VAL A 77 9.16 2.58 -9.72
N SER A 78 8.44 3.36 -10.52
CA SER A 78 9.01 4.28 -11.53
C SER A 78 9.09 5.72 -11.02
N ARG A 79 8.12 6.14 -10.20
CA ARG A 79 8.12 7.46 -9.56
C ARG A 79 7.25 7.47 -8.31
N ILE A 80 7.40 8.49 -7.47
CA ILE A 80 6.59 8.70 -6.27
C ILE A 80 5.96 10.08 -6.35
N GLU A 81 4.65 10.17 -6.15
CA GLU A 81 3.90 11.43 -6.09
C GLU A 81 3.10 11.51 -4.79
N GLY A 82 3.56 12.34 -3.85
CA GLY A 82 3.00 12.43 -2.51
C GLY A 82 3.18 11.13 -1.72
N ILE A 83 2.07 10.45 -1.42
CA ILE A 83 2.06 9.15 -0.72
C ILE A 83 1.81 7.96 -1.66
N MET A 84 1.78 8.20 -2.97
CA MET A 84 1.49 7.20 -3.98
C MET A 84 2.75 6.84 -4.76
N ALA A 85 3.04 5.55 -4.85
CA ALA A 85 4.09 5.00 -5.68
C ALA A 85 3.50 4.55 -7.02
N TRP A 86 3.99 5.15 -8.10
CA TRP A 86 3.60 4.83 -9.47
C TRP A 86 4.62 3.88 -10.08
N GLY A 87 4.14 2.91 -10.84
CA GLY A 87 5.00 1.87 -11.37
C GLY A 87 4.24 0.85 -12.20
N ARG A 88 4.89 -0.28 -12.47
CA ARG A 88 4.34 -1.35 -13.31
C ARG A 88 4.62 -2.71 -12.71
N TRP A 89 3.77 -3.68 -13.04
CA TRP A 89 4.01 -5.09 -12.70
C TRP A 89 5.15 -5.66 -13.51
N LEU A 90 6.06 -6.38 -12.86
CA LEU A 90 7.17 -7.09 -13.48
C LEU A 90 6.74 -8.53 -13.77
N GLY A 91 6.86 -8.93 -15.03
CA GLY A 91 6.64 -10.32 -15.46
C GLY A 91 5.18 -10.75 -15.53
N GLN A 92 4.22 -9.84 -15.33
CA GLN A 92 2.87 -10.07 -15.81
C GLN A 92 2.80 -9.69 -17.28
N ASP A 93 2.30 -10.61 -18.09
CA ASP A 93 1.81 -10.34 -19.44
C ASP A 93 0.50 -9.55 -19.30
N THR A 94 0.63 -8.28 -18.88
CA THR A 94 -0.53 -7.39 -18.82
C THR A 94 -0.90 -7.05 -20.26
N ALA A 95 -2.20 -7.13 -20.57
CA ALA A 95 -2.73 -6.74 -21.88
C ALA A 95 -2.33 -5.31 -22.30
N ASP A 96 -1.91 -4.48 -21.33
CA ASP A 96 -1.32 -3.18 -21.53
C ASP A 96 0.02 -3.05 -20.76
N PRO A 97 1.18 -3.31 -21.41
CA PRO A 97 2.51 -3.16 -20.79
C PRO A 97 2.91 -1.69 -20.56
N GLY A 98 2.09 -0.75 -21.03
CA GLY A 98 2.26 0.68 -20.83
C GLY A 98 1.58 1.22 -19.57
N GLN A 99 0.62 0.50 -18.99
CA GLN A 99 -0.22 1.03 -17.92
C GLN A 99 0.53 1.12 -16.59
N GLU A 100 0.82 2.34 -16.17
CA GLU A 100 1.28 2.63 -14.81
C GLU A 100 0.12 2.51 -13.84
N VAL A 101 0.33 1.78 -12.75
CA VAL A 101 -0.60 1.68 -11.63
C VAL A 101 0.01 2.36 -10.41
N ALA A 102 -0.84 2.91 -9.56
CA ALA A 102 -0.44 3.63 -8.36
C ALA A 102 -0.92 2.90 -7.11
N PHE A 103 0.01 2.63 -6.20
CA PHE A 103 -0.30 2.05 -4.89
C PHE A 103 0.13 3.00 -3.78
N PRO A 104 -0.61 3.07 -2.65
CA PRO A 104 -0.12 3.77 -1.47
C PRO A 104 1.21 3.16 -1.02
N ILE A 105 2.16 3.99 -0.62
CA ILE A 105 3.49 3.56 -0.17
C ILE A 105 3.38 2.57 1.00
N GLY A 106 2.38 2.74 1.86
CA GLY A 106 2.05 1.84 2.97
C GLY A 106 1.58 0.45 2.55
N GLN A 107 1.21 0.23 1.29
CA GLN A 107 0.86 -1.08 0.74
C GLN A 107 2.08 -1.83 0.17
N LEU A 108 3.19 -1.13 -0.06
CA LEU A 108 4.42 -1.74 -0.54
C LEU A 108 5.13 -2.46 0.61
N LEU A 109 5.39 -3.75 0.41
CA LEU A 109 6.17 -4.60 1.29
C LEU A 109 7.65 -4.51 0.92
N SER A 110 8.53 -4.71 1.92
CA SER A 110 9.98 -4.48 1.88
C SER A 110 10.61 -4.68 0.50
N PRO A 111 11.47 -3.74 0.04
CA PRO A 111 12.11 -3.86 -1.25
C PRO A 111 12.83 -5.20 -1.27
N ARG A 112 12.62 -5.96 -2.33
CA ARG A 112 13.48 -7.11 -2.55
C ARG A 112 14.83 -6.50 -2.88
N ALA A 113 15.78 -6.58 -1.94
CA ALA A 113 17.12 -6.04 -2.11
C ALA A 113 17.62 -6.51 -3.48
N THR A 114 17.77 -5.57 -4.41
CA THR A 114 18.51 -5.83 -5.63
C THR A 114 19.88 -6.24 -5.12
N ARG A 115 20.19 -7.53 -5.26
CA ARG A 115 21.50 -8.06 -4.92
C ARG A 115 22.45 -7.37 -5.90
N SER A 116 23.01 -6.23 -5.52
CA SER A 116 24.05 -5.57 -6.30
C SER A 116 25.11 -6.62 -6.59
N PRO A 117 25.50 -6.87 -7.85
CA PRO A 117 26.70 -7.63 -8.10
C PRO A 117 27.84 -6.81 -7.49
N ARG A 118 28.45 -7.36 -6.44
CA ARG A 118 29.81 -6.98 -6.07
C ARG A 118 30.70 -7.29 -7.27
N SER A 119 31.58 -6.35 -7.56
CA SER A 119 32.80 -6.44 -8.38
C SER A 119 32.67 -6.08 -9.85
#